data_AF-A0A9P7VI58-F1
#
_entry.id   AF-A0A9P7VI58-F1
#
_cell.length_a   1.000
_cell.length_b   1.000
_cell.length_c   1.000
_cell.angle_alpha   90.00
_cell.angle_beta   90.00
_cell.angle_gamma   90.00
#
_symmetry.space_group_name_H-M   'P 1'
#
loop_
_entity.id
_entity.type
_entity.pdbx_description
1 polymer ?
#
loop_
_entity_poly.entity_id
_entity_poly.type
_entity_poly.pdbx_seq_one_letter_code
_entity_poly.pdbx_strand_id
1 'polypeptide(L)'
;STQAAADLFERRSGDYSDRPGLGWGDFLTFMRYSTWWRNHRQMFHEDFQLCAVPAYYPVQMEAMLTSLQQLHKYPDAFCHHIRRYVPAT
;
A
#
# COMPACT_ATOMS: atom_id res chain seq x y z
N SER A 1 -19.06 11.82 -11.72
CA SER A 1 -19.08 10.95 -12.91
C SER A 1 -17.72 10.27 -13.05
N THR A 2 -17.68 8.98 -13.37
CA THR A 2 -16.45 8.20 -13.61
C THR A 2 -15.56 8.84 -14.68
N GLN A 3 -16.17 9.43 -15.72
CA GLN A 3 -15.48 10.13 -16.80
C GLN A 3 -14.63 11.30 -16.28
N ALA A 4 -15.19 12.11 -15.37
CA ALA A 4 -14.46 13.24 -14.80
C ALA A 4 -13.28 12.79 -13.93
N ALA A 5 -13.40 11.65 -13.23
CA ALA A 5 -12.31 11.08 -12.44
C ALA A 5 -11.17 10.58 -13.34
N ALA A 6 -11.49 9.85 -14.42
CA ALA A 6 -10.49 9.40 -15.39
C ALA A 6 -9.79 10.59 -16.08
N ASP A 7 -10.54 11.62 -16.46
CA ASP A 7 -9.99 12.83 -17.07
C ASP A 7 -9.00 13.56 -16.13
N LEU A 8 -9.29 13.63 -14.84
CA LEU A 8 -8.43 14.30 -13.86
C LEU A 8 -7.23 13.44 -13.45
N PHE A 9 -7.45 12.16 -13.11
CA PHE A 9 -6.44 11.31 -12.49
C PHE A 9 -5.60 10.50 -13.48
N GLU A 10 -6.07 10.26 -14.69
CA GLU A 10 -5.28 9.57 -15.73
C GLU A 10 -4.79 10.56 -16.75
N ARG A 11 -5.72 11.22 -17.46
CA ARG A 11 -5.40 12.05 -18.64
C ARG A 11 -4.68 13.35 -18.29
N ARG A 12 -4.99 13.95 -17.14
CA ARG A 12 -4.35 15.18 -16.62
C ARG A 12 -3.49 14.94 -15.38
N SER A 13 -3.09 13.69 -15.16
CA SER A 13 -2.25 13.33 -14.02
C SER A 13 -0.99 14.20 -13.92
N GLY A 14 -0.34 14.55 -15.03
CA GLY A 14 0.84 15.42 -15.03
C GLY A 14 0.61 16.81 -14.42
N ASP A 15 -0.61 17.35 -14.52
CA ASP A 15 -0.95 18.69 -14.02
C ASP A 15 -1.28 18.69 -12.51
N TYR A 16 -1.86 17.58 -12.01
CA TYR A 16 -2.42 17.49 -10.66
C TYR A 16 -1.74 16.47 -9.74
N SER A 17 -0.80 15.67 -10.24
CA SER A 17 -0.18 14.58 -9.45
C SER A 17 0.99 15.05 -8.59
N ASP A 18 1.49 16.29 -8.74
CA ASP A 18 2.46 16.81 -7.79
C ASP A 18 1.78 17.05 -6.44
N ARG A 19 2.45 16.62 -5.37
CA ARG A 19 1.88 16.72 -4.03
C ARG A 19 2.29 18.05 -3.40
N PRO A 20 1.38 18.73 -2.69
CA PRO A 20 1.79 19.86 -1.86
C PRO A 20 2.82 19.38 -0.82
N GLY A 21 3.69 20.28 -0.38
CA GLY A 21 4.67 19.98 0.66
C GLY A 21 3.99 19.74 2.00
N LEU A 22 3.48 18.53 2.23
CA LEU A 22 2.70 18.16 3.40
C LEU A 22 3.55 17.92 4.66
N GLY A 23 4.87 18.13 4.59
CA GLY A 23 5.82 17.92 5.70
C GLY A 23 6.25 16.46 5.90
N TRP A 24 5.69 15.54 5.13
CA TRP A 24 5.96 14.09 5.19
C TRP A 24 6.78 13.65 3.97
N GLY A 25 7.72 14.52 3.55
CA GLY A 25 8.42 14.41 2.28
C GLY A 25 9.31 13.17 2.12
N ASP A 26 9.55 12.41 3.19
CA ASP A 26 10.33 11.17 3.16
C ASP A 26 9.50 9.92 2.84
N PHE A 27 8.17 10.03 2.89
CA PHE A 27 7.28 8.96 2.48
C PHE A 27 7.04 9.03 0.99
N LEU A 28 7.23 7.92 0.26
CA LEU A 28 7.01 7.84 -1.19
C LEU A 28 5.64 8.39 -1.63
N THR A 29 4.63 8.19 -0.78
CA THR A 29 3.26 8.67 -0.99
C THR A 29 3.08 10.16 -0.72
N PHE A 30 4.01 10.88 -0.11
CA PHE A 30 3.90 12.32 0.16
C PHE A 30 5.05 13.14 -0.43
N MET A 31 6.03 12.45 -1.03
CA MET A 31 7.09 13.04 -1.84
C MET A 31 6.54 13.83 -3.03
N ARG A 32 7.15 15.00 -3.26
CA ARG A 32 6.93 15.80 -4.46
C ARG A 32 7.52 15.12 -5.68
N TYR A 33 6.88 15.30 -6.84
CA TYR A 33 7.37 14.77 -8.09
C TYR A 33 8.74 15.36 -8.41
N SER A 34 9.75 14.51 -8.43
CA SER A 34 11.16 14.89 -8.54
C SER A 34 11.98 13.69 -8.99
N THR A 35 13.25 13.89 -9.33
CA THR A 35 14.19 12.79 -9.58
C THR A 35 14.31 11.87 -8.35
N TRP A 36 14.26 12.46 -7.14
CA TRP A 36 14.27 11.72 -5.88
C TRP A 36 13.07 10.76 -5.75
N TRP A 37 11.86 11.26 -6.04
CA TRP A 37 10.65 10.44 -6.06
C TRP A 37 10.73 9.32 -7.11
N ARG A 38 11.24 9.60 -8.32
CA ARG A 38 11.37 8.58 -9.37
C ARG A 38 12.28 7.44 -8.94
N ASN A 39 13.40 7.75 -8.30
CA ASN A 39 14.33 6.74 -7.79
C ASN A 39 13.70 5.90 -6.68
N HIS A 40 13.01 6.52 -5.72
CA HIS A 40 12.30 5.80 -4.66
C HIS A 40 11.19 4.91 -5.23
N ARG A 41 10.44 5.41 -6.21
CA ARG A 41 9.40 4.63 -6.87
C ARG A 41 9.98 3.44 -7.61
N GLN A 42 11.12 3.60 -8.28
CA GLN A 42 11.78 2.50 -8.98
C GLN A 42 12.18 1.40 -7.99
N MET A 43 12.90 1.76 -6.92
CA MET A 43 13.31 0.82 -5.87
C MET A 43 12.11 0.09 -5.26
N PHE A 44 11.06 0.84 -4.91
CA PHE A 44 9.83 0.24 -4.38
C PHE A 44 9.17 -0.70 -5.39
N HIS A 45 9.14 -0.33 -6.67
CA HIS A 45 8.52 -1.16 -7.70
C HIS A 45 9.28 -2.48 -7.92
N GLU A 46 10.60 -2.51 -7.76
CA GLU A 46 11.40 -3.73 -7.90
C GLU A 46 10.95 -4.82 -6.92
N ASP A 47 10.65 -4.44 -5.67
CA ASP A 47 10.23 -5.36 -4.60
C ASP A 47 8.72 -5.65 -4.57
N PHE A 48 7.89 -4.73 -5.09
CA PHE A 48 6.43 -4.81 -5.01
C PHE A 48 5.73 -5.02 -6.37
N GLN A 49 6.47 -5.34 -7.43
CA GLN A 49 5.91 -5.76 -8.71
C GLN A 49 5.26 -7.15 -8.62
N LEU A 50 4.32 -7.42 -9.52
CA LEU A 50 3.57 -8.69 -9.55
C LEU A 50 4.47 -9.93 -9.61
N CYS A 51 5.61 -9.86 -10.30
CA CYS A 51 6.56 -10.97 -10.38
C CYS A 51 7.30 -11.25 -9.06
N ALA A 52 7.41 -10.25 -8.17
CA ALA A 52 8.03 -10.41 -6.86
C ALA A 52 7.04 -10.92 -5.79
N VAL A 53 5.73 -10.78 -6.02
CA VAL A 53 4.67 -11.19 -5.08
C VAL A 53 4.81 -12.64 -4.58
N PRO A 54 5.10 -13.64 -5.42
CA PRO A 54 5.21 -15.02 -4.95
C PRO A 54 6.29 -15.26 -3.88
N ALA A 55 7.34 -14.43 -3.85
CA ALA A 55 8.40 -14.53 -2.84
C ALA A 55 7.89 -14.24 -1.42
N TYR A 56 6.78 -13.52 -1.28
CA TYR A 56 6.17 -13.18 0.00
C TYR A 56 5.10 -14.18 0.48
N TYR A 57 4.71 -15.16 -0.35
CA TYR A 57 3.69 -16.13 0.05
C TYR A 57 4.03 -16.93 1.32
N PRO A 58 5.28 -17.39 1.54
CA PRO A 58 5.60 -18.13 2.76
C PRO A 58 5.31 -17.32 4.03
N VAL A 59 5.77 -16.06 4.08
CA VAL A 59 5.54 -15.19 5.25
C VAL A 59 4.07 -14.80 5.41
N GLN A 60 3.34 -14.60 4.31
CA GLN A 60 1.90 -14.34 4.34
C GLN A 60 1.12 -15.56 4.85
N MET A 61 1.50 -16.77 4.44
CA MET A 61 0.89 -18.02 4.91
C MET A 61 1.14 -18.25 6.41
N GLU A 62 2.35 -18.02 6.90
CA GLU A 62 2.65 -18.12 8.33
C GLU A 62 1.82 -17.13 9.17
N ALA A 63 1.73 -15.87 8.70
CA ALA A 63 0.91 -14.85 9.33
C ALA A 63 -0.58 -15.24 9.34
N MET A 64 -1.08 -15.79 8.23
CA MET A 64 -2.46 -16.27 8.10
C MET A 64 -2.74 -17.44 9.04
N LEU A 65 -1.88 -18.45 9.10
CA LEU A 65 -2.04 -19.60 9.99
C LEU A 65 -2.06 -19.16 11.47
N THR A 66 -1.16 -18.25 11.84
CA THR A 66 -1.13 -17.67 13.19
C THR A 66 -2.45 -16.94 13.51
N SER A 67 -2.97 -16.17 12.55
CA SER A 67 -4.24 -15.45 12.70
C SER A 67 -5.42 -16.40 12.91
N LEU A 68 -5.49 -17.48 12.12
CA LEU A 68 -6.55 -18.48 12.22
C LEU A 68 -6.52 -19.22 13.54
N GLN A 69 -5.33 -19.55 14.05
CA GLN A 69 -5.18 -20.19 15.36
C GLN A 69 -5.66 -19.27 16.50
N GLN A 70 -5.33 -17.98 16.46
CA GLN A 70 -5.81 -17.02 17.45
C GLN A 70 -7.33 -16.86 17.38
N LEU A 71 -7.88 -16.76 16.17
CA LEU A 71 -9.32 -16.66 15.97
C LEU A 71 -10.07 -17.90 16.46
N HIS A 72 -9.53 -19.09 16.23
CA HIS A 72 -10.11 -20.34 16.73
C HIS A 72 -10.12 -20.38 18.26
N LYS A 73 -9.06 -19.88 18.91
CA LYS A 73 -8.93 -19.87 20.36
C LYS A 73 -9.81 -18.80 21.02
N TYR A 74 -10.00 -17.66 20.38
CA TYR A 74 -10.75 -16.52 20.90
C TYR A 74 -11.69 -15.94 19.82
N PRO A 75 -12.80 -16.63 19.50
CA PRO A 75 -13.70 -16.23 18.43
C PRO A 75 -14.33 -14.84 18.65
N ASP A 76 -14.62 -14.49 19.90
CA ASP A 76 -15.24 -13.19 20.26
C ASP A 76 -14.30 -11.99 20.03
N ALA A 77 -12.99 -12.24 19.87
CA ALA A 77 -11.98 -11.20 19.67
C ALA A 77 -11.61 -11.01 18.18
N PHE A 78 -12.46 -11.44 17.24
CA PHE A 78 -12.25 -11.33 15.79
C PHE A 78 -11.73 -9.97 15.32
N CYS A 79 -12.41 -8.88 15.70
CA CYS A 79 -12.02 -7.52 15.31
C CYS A 79 -10.62 -7.13 15.83
N HIS A 80 -10.26 -7.62 17.02
CA HIS A 80 -8.93 -7.39 17.59
C HIS A 80 -7.85 -8.17 16.82
N HIS A 81 -8.13 -9.44 16.47
CA HIS A 81 -7.20 -10.27 15.73
C HIS A 81 -6.94 -9.77 14.31
N ILE A 82 -7.97 -9.31 13.60
CA ILE A 82 -7.84 -8.81 12.22
C ILE A 82 -7.13 -7.46 12.14
N ARG A 83 -7.32 -6.57 13.13
CA ARG A 83 -6.65 -5.26 13.16
C ARG A 83 -5.12 -5.35 13.12
N ARG A 84 -4.53 -6.47 13.53
CA ARG A 84 -3.08 -6.67 13.46
C ARG A 84 -2.58 -6.88 12.03
N TYR A 85 -3.44 -7.33 11.12
CA TYR A 85 -3.09 -7.73 9.76
C TYR A 85 -3.71 -6.83 8.69
N VAL A 86 -4.78 -6.11 9.04
CA VAL A 86 -5.39 -5.09 8.19
C VAL A 86 -4.84 -3.73 8.63
N PRO A 87 -4.13 -2.99 7.76
CA PRO A 87 -3.80 -1.60 8.03
C PRO A 87 -5.09 -0.85 8.34
N ALA A 88 -5.12 -0.05 9.41
CA ALA A 88 -6.31 0.70 9.79
C ALA A 88 -6.82 1.52 8.60
N THR A 89 -7.94 1.10 8.02
CA THR A 89 -8.70 1.84 6.99
C THR A 89 -9.50 2.95 7.60
#